data_AF-A0A354B0H3-F1
#
_entry.id   AF-A0A354B0H3-F1
#
_cell.length_a   1.000
_cell.length_b   1.000
_cell.length_c   1.000
_cell.angle_alpha   90.00
_cell.angle_beta   90.00
_cell.angle_gamma   90.00
#
_symmetry.space_group_name_H-M   'P 1'
#
loop_
_entity.id
_entity.type
_entity.pdbx_description
1 polymer ?
#
loop_
_entity_poly.entity_id
_entity_poly.type
_entity_poly.pdbx_seq_one_letter_code
_entity_poly.pdbx_strand_id
1 'polypeptide(L)' 'MALPNLWGLYNLRSSPFFQATLRADSEATPLRLFVGRQRERQLLLTTIGSSPSSRQAVAGRPGIGKTTLVQTV' A
#
# COMPACT_ATOMS: atom_id res chain seq x y z
N MET A 1 17.96 -23.58 10.72
CA MET A 1 17.09 -24.55 10.02
C MET A 1 16.13 -23.73 9.17
N ALA A 2 16.27 -23.73 7.84
CA ALA A 2 15.40 -22.94 6.97
C ALA A 2 14.04 -23.64 6.82
N LEU A 3 12.95 -22.89 7.00
CA LEU A 3 11.60 -23.43 6.81
C LEU A 3 11.41 -23.82 5.33
N PRO A 4 10.80 -24.99 5.04
CA PRO A 4 10.55 -25.41 3.67
C PRO A 4 9.66 -24.40 2.92
N ASN A 5 10.01 -24.12 1.66
CA ASN A 5 9.26 -23.21 0.81
C ASN A 5 7.93 -23.84 0.38
N LEU A 6 6.85 -23.52 1.11
CA LEU A 6 5.49 -23.99 0.83
C LEU A 6 5.00 -23.65 -0.59
N TRP A 7 5.55 -22.60 -1.21
CA TRP A 7 5.19 -22.18 -2.57
C TRP A 7 5.68 -23.15 -3.64
N GLY A 8 6.70 -23.97 -3.35
CA GLY A 8 7.20 -25.00 -4.25
C GLY A 8 6.14 -26.05 -4.61
N LEU A 9 5.18 -26.31 -3.70
CA LEU A 9 4.04 -27.21 -3.95
C LEU A 9 3.12 -26.71 -5.07
N TYR A 10 3.13 -25.41 -5.34
CA TYR A 10 2.30 -24.74 -6.34
C TYR A 10 3.10 -24.33 -7.58
N ASN A 11 4.31 -24.87 -7.79
CA ASN A 11 5.24 -24.47 -8.85
C ASN A 11 5.67 -22.99 -8.80
N LEU A 12 5.63 -22.38 -7.62
CA LEU A 12 6.02 -20.99 -7.41
C LEU A 12 7.40 -20.91 -6.75
N ARG A 13 8.26 -20.03 -7.27
CA ARG A 13 9.61 -19.82 -6.73
C ARG A 13 9.59 -19.11 -5.36
N SER A 14 8.61 -18.25 -5.12
CA SER A 14 8.44 -17.48 -3.88
C SER A 14 6.98 -17.11 -3.65
N SER A 15 6.69 -16.42 -2.54
CA SER A 15 5.36 -15.86 -2.28
C SER A 15 4.87 -15.02 -3.47
N PRO A 16 3.66 -15.28 -3.99
CA PRO A 16 3.09 -14.49 -5.08
C PRO A 16 2.47 -13.19 -4.58
N PHE A 17 2.34 -13.01 -3.27
CA PHE A 17 1.76 -11.82 -2.67
C PHE A 17 2.81 -10.74 -2.51
N PHE A 18 2.43 -9.51 -2.86
CA PHE A 18 3.28 -8.34 -2.68
C PHE A 18 3.51 -8.10 -1.18
N GLN A 19 4.74 -8.34 -0.72
CA GLN A 19 5.14 -8.23 0.70
C GLN A 19 6.10 -7.07 0.96
N ALA A 20 6.36 -6.21 -0.03
CA ALA A 20 7.24 -5.07 0.17
C ALA A 20 6.59 -4.13 1.20
N THR A 21 7.23 -4.03 2.37
CA THR A 21 6.82 -3.06 3.39
C THR A 21 6.96 -1.66 2.82
N LEU A 22 5.89 -0.88 2.89
CA LEU A 22 5.96 0.56 2.60
C LEU A 22 6.85 1.19 3.68
N ARG A 23 8.10 1.53 3.33
CA ARG A 23 9.05 2.19 4.23
C ARG A 23 8.98 3.70 4.00
N ALA A 24 8.95 4.48 5.07
CA ALA A 24 9.05 5.94 5.01
C ALA A 24 10.34 6.41 4.32
N ASP A 25 11.40 5.61 4.41
CA ASP A 25 12.76 5.91 3.89
C ASP A 25 13.03 5.36 2.48
N SER A 26 12.13 4.57 1.92
CA SER A 26 12.21 4.21 0.49
C SER A 26 11.88 5.47 -0.29
N GLU A 27 12.64 5.81 -1.34
CA GLU A 27 12.35 6.97 -2.21
C GLU A 27 10.86 6.99 -2.57
N ALA A 28 10.08 7.75 -1.78
CA ALA A 28 8.67 7.87 -1.99
C ALA A 28 8.55 8.61 -3.31
N THR A 29 7.84 8.04 -4.27
CA THR A 29 7.52 8.67 -5.55
C THR A 29 7.24 10.15 -5.27
N PRO A 30 8.06 11.08 -5.79
CA PRO A 30 8.19 12.39 -5.17
C PRO A 30 6.82 13.08 -5.16
N LEU A 31 6.34 13.44 -3.98
CA LEU A 31 4.97 13.91 -3.71
C LEU A 31 4.53 15.08 -4.60
N ARG A 32 5.49 15.83 -5.16
CA ARG A 32 5.26 16.87 -6.19
C ARG A 32 4.57 16.36 -7.46
N LEU A 33 4.63 15.05 -7.75
CA LEU A 33 3.93 14.43 -8.87
C LEU A 33 2.43 14.19 -8.57
N PHE A 34 2.01 14.34 -7.31
CA PHE A 34 0.63 14.14 -6.86
C PHE A 34 -0.14 15.45 -6.79
N VAL A 35 -0.53 15.95 -7.95
CA VAL A 35 -1.36 17.15 -8.03
C VAL A 35 -2.81 16.81 -7.66
N GLY A 36 -3.43 17.60 -6.78
CA GLY A 36 -4.88 17.60 -6.54
C GLY A 36 -5.43 16.59 -5.52
N ARG A 37 -4.57 15.83 -4.80
CA ARG A 37 -5.02 14.78 -3.86
C ARG A 37 -4.79 15.07 -2.38
N GLN A 38 -4.45 16.30 -2.02
CA GLN A 38 -4.21 16.67 -0.60
C GLN A 38 -5.45 16.43 0.28
N ARG A 39 -6.65 16.72 -0.21
CA ARG A 39 -7.89 16.50 0.55
C ARG A 39 -8.17 15.02 0.81
N GLU A 40 -7.95 14.17 -0.19
CA GLU A 40 -8.15 12.71 -0.07
C GLU A 40 -7.12 12.11 0.88
N ARG A 41 -5.86 12.56 0.81
CA ARG A 41 -4.81 12.17 1.77
C ARG A 41 -5.19 12.56 3.19
N GLN A 42 -5.62 13.80 3.40
CA GLN A 42 -6.00 14.27 4.74
C GLN A 42 -7.17 13.45 5.30
N LEU A 43 -8.21 13.20 4.49
CA LEU A 43 -9.32 12.33 4.87
C LEU A 43 -8.87 10.92 5.23
N LEU A 44 -7.93 10.35 4.47
CA LEU A 44 -7.41 9.02 4.75
C LEU A 44 -6.65 8.98 6.09
N LEU A 45 -5.77 9.95 6.34
CA LEU A 45 -5.00 10.05 7.58
C LEU A 45 -5.92 10.26 8.80
N THR A 46 -6.89 11.16 8.67
CA THR A 46 -7.88 11.37 9.74
C THR A 46 -8.66 10.09 10.02
N THR A 47 -9.11 9.39 8.99
CA THR A 47 -9.88 8.15 9.15
C THR A 47 -9.05 7.03 9.79
N ILE A 48 -7.79 6.86 9.40
CA ILE A 48 -6.89 5.88 10.01
C ILE A 48 -6.65 6.20 11.49
N GLY A 49 -6.47 7.47 11.83
CA GLY A 49 -6.22 7.91 13.21
C GLY A 49 -7.45 7.88 14.13
N SER A 50 -8.67 7.95 13.57
CA SER A 50 -9.91 8.08 14.36
C SER A 50 -10.81 6.84 14.32
N SER A 51 -10.57 5.88 13.43
CA SER A 51 -11.46 4.74 13.24
C SER A 51 -11.14 3.61 14.23
N PRO A 52 -12.15 2.99 14.88
CA PRO A 52 -11.96 1.75 15.63
C PRO A 52 -11.72 0.53 14.72
N SER A 53 -11.86 0.69 13.39
CA SER A 53 -11.57 -0.36 12.41
C SER A 53 -10.06 -0.53 12.23
N SER A 54 -9.60 -1.78 12.20
CA SER A 54 -8.21 -2.11 11.89
C SER A 54 -7.83 -1.94 10.42
N ARG A 55 -8.81 -1.66 9.55
CA ARG A 55 -8.62 -1.61 8.09
C ARG A 55 -9.37 -0.45 7.46
N GLN A 56 -8.73 0.17 6.47
CA GLN A 56 -9.32 1.19 5.62
C GLN A 56 -9.26 0.76 4.15
N ALA A 57 -10.40 0.76 3.47
CA ALA A 57 -10.47 0.50 2.03
C ALA A 57 -10.29 1.80 1.23
N VAL A 58 -9.53 1.73 0.14
CA VAL A 58 -9.37 2.81 -0.84
C VAL A 58 -9.88 2.31 -2.19
N ALA A 59 -11.06 2.78 -2.60
CA ALA A 59 -11.74 2.35 -3.82
C ALA A 59 -11.67 3.41 -4.93
N GLY A 60 -11.82 2.98 -6.19
CA GLY A 60 -11.79 3.87 -7.35
C GLY A 60 -11.44 3.15 -8.65
N ARG A 61 -11.67 3.81 -9.79
CA ARG A 61 -11.44 3.25 -11.13
C ARG A 61 -9.98 2.79 -11.32
N PRO A 62 -9.70 1.83 -12.23
CA PRO A 62 -8.34 1.50 -12.64
C PRO A 62 -7.58 2.77 -13.09
N GLY A 63 -6.29 2.86 -12.77
CA GLY A 63 -5.44 3.99 -13.19
C GLY A 63 -5.59 5.32 -12.42
N ILE A 64 -6.55 5.44 -11.48
CA ILE A 64 -6.80 6.72 -10.78
C ILE A 64 -5.73 7.10 -9.73
N GLY A 65 -4.72 6.25 -9.50
CA GLY A 65 -3.62 6.52 -8.57
C GLY A 65 -3.85 6.08 -7.12
N LYS A 66 -4.66 5.04 -6.87
CA LYS A 66 -4.95 4.54 -5.50
C LYS A 66 -3.70 4.04 -4.77
N THR A 67 -2.90 3.21 -5.43
CA THR A 67 -1.64 2.68 -4.89
C THR A 67 -0.67 3.82 -4.59
N THR A 68 -0.61 4.76 -5.52
CA THR A 68 0.19 5.98 -5.41
C THR A 68 -0.28 6.77 -4.18
N LEU A 69 -1.59 6.99 -3.97
CA LEU A 69 -2.12 7.71 -2.80
C LEU A 69 -1.72 7.06 -1.48
N VAL A 70 -1.81 5.73 -1.38
CA VAL A 70 -1.47 4.97 -0.17
C VAL A 70 0.03 5.07 0.17
N GLN A 71 0.92 5.22 -0.82
CA GLN A 71 2.35 5.43 -0.56
C GLN A 71 2.66 6.75 0.16
N THR A 72 1.71 7.69 0.20
CA THR A 72 1.91 9.03 0.77
C THR A 72 1.39 9.17 2.20
N VAL A 73 0.73 8.15 2.72
CA VAL A 73 0.03 8.13 4.02
C VAL A 73 0.91 7.40 5.01
#